data_AF-A0A3C0CUX2-F1
#
_entry.id   AF-A0A3C0CUX2-F1
#
_cell.length_a   1.000
_cell.length_b   1.000
_cell.length_c   1.000
_cell.angle_alpha   90.00
_cell.angle_beta   90.00
_cell.angle_gamma   90.00
#
_symmetry.space_group_name_H-M   'P 1'
#
loop_
_entity.id
_entity.type
_entity.pdbx_description
1 polymer ?
#
loop_
_entity_poly.entity_id
_entity_poly.type
_entity_poly.pdbx_seq_one_letter_code
_entity_poly.pdbx_strand_id
1 'polypeptide(L)'
;DWQIEKSPLICGGKDHNPYEEYGCEDPRLTYLADLRSWVIAYTAYSPMGAGVALALTADFESIERLGLVLAPSNKDAAVFPRKIGEKYWMLHRPVSGSIEHIWLTESTDLVHWGRPWMIIGERGGPWWDGCRVGAGGVPVETDEGWLILYHGVKEFPAGPKYRMGAALLDLENPR
;
A
#
# COMPACT_ATOMS: atom_id res chain seq x y z
N ASP A 1 -23.54 -10.48 -7.38
CA ASP A 1 -24.14 -9.40 -6.59
C ASP A 1 -23.34 -9.17 -5.33
N TRP A 2 -22.81 -7.95 -5.16
CA TRP A 2 -22.10 -7.58 -3.93
C TRP A 2 -23.10 -7.26 -2.83
N GLN A 3 -22.91 -7.85 -1.65
CA GLN A 3 -23.63 -7.50 -0.43
C GLN A 3 -22.62 -6.86 0.53
N ILE A 4 -22.89 -5.62 0.93
CA ILE A 4 -21.97 -4.83 1.75
C ILE A 4 -22.50 -4.81 3.18
N GLU A 5 -21.64 -5.16 4.12
CA GLU A 5 -21.94 -5.11 5.56
C GLU A 5 -22.29 -3.69 6.01
N LYS A 6 -23.19 -3.59 7.00
CA LYS A 6 -23.63 -2.29 7.53
C LYS A 6 -22.56 -1.57 8.34
N SER A 7 -21.66 -2.32 8.94
CA SER A 7 -20.58 -1.81 9.78
C SER A 7 -19.24 -2.13 9.11
N PRO A 8 -18.30 -1.18 9.10
CA PRO A 8 -16.99 -1.43 8.51
C PRO A 8 -16.18 -2.37 9.42
N LEU A 9 -15.35 -3.21 8.79
CA LEU A 9 -14.46 -4.12 9.50
C LEU A 9 -13.37 -3.35 10.28
N ILE A 10 -12.81 -2.30 9.69
CA ILE A 10 -11.92 -1.34 10.34
C ILE A 10 -12.65 0.00 10.45
N CYS A 11 -12.78 0.52 11.67
CA CYS A 11 -13.34 1.84 11.94
C CYS A 11 -12.33 2.67 12.72
N GLY A 12 -12.11 3.91 12.27
CA GLY A 12 -11.27 4.87 12.97
C GLY A 12 -11.85 5.28 14.33
N GLY A 13 -10.99 5.65 15.27
CA GLY A 13 -11.38 6.07 16.63
C GLY A 13 -11.76 4.94 17.59
N LYS A 14 -11.86 3.68 17.12
CA LYS A 14 -11.93 2.51 18.02
C LYS A 14 -10.59 2.40 18.76
N ASP A 15 -10.65 2.07 20.06
CA ASP A 15 -9.48 1.94 20.94
C ASP A 15 -8.64 3.24 21.09
N HIS A 16 -9.24 4.41 20.78
CA HIS A 16 -8.58 5.72 20.83
C HIS A 16 -7.31 5.83 19.96
N ASN A 17 -7.22 5.10 18.84
CA ASN A 17 -6.10 5.24 17.92
C ASN A 17 -6.12 6.64 17.25
N PRO A 18 -5.18 7.55 17.58
CA PRO A 18 -5.21 8.92 17.07
C PRO A 18 -4.81 8.99 15.58
N TYR A 19 -4.26 7.91 15.02
CA TYR A 19 -3.76 7.89 13.64
C TYR A 19 -4.84 7.59 12.60
N GLU A 20 -6.05 7.26 13.03
CA GLU A 20 -7.20 6.95 12.16
C GLU A 20 -8.38 7.91 12.37
N GLU A 21 -8.15 9.05 13.03
CA GLU A 21 -9.19 10.00 13.44
C GLU A 21 -10.06 10.50 12.27
N TYR A 22 -9.47 10.68 11.09
CA TYR A 22 -10.17 11.11 9.90
C TYR A 22 -10.64 9.94 9.02
N GLY A 23 -10.20 8.71 9.31
CA GLY A 23 -10.69 7.50 8.66
C GLY A 23 -9.60 6.50 8.29
N CYS A 24 -10.06 5.43 7.63
CA CYS A 24 -9.25 4.36 7.07
C CYS A 24 -9.62 4.21 5.59
N GLU A 25 -8.63 4.27 4.69
CA GLU A 25 -8.87 4.36 3.25
C GLU A 25 -8.00 3.39 2.45
N ASP A 26 -8.40 3.15 1.20
CA ASP A 26 -7.67 2.40 0.17
C ASP A 26 -7.04 1.06 0.62
N PRO A 27 -7.83 0.09 1.13
CA PRO A 27 -7.29 -1.16 1.64
C PRO A 27 -6.77 -2.08 0.51
N ARG A 28 -5.63 -2.71 0.73
CA ARG A 28 -5.08 -3.82 -0.08
C ARG A 28 -4.96 -5.05 0.80
N LEU A 29 -5.64 -6.13 0.41
CA LEU A 29 -5.76 -7.36 1.19
C LEU A 29 -4.90 -8.44 0.57
N THR A 30 -3.98 -9.00 1.36
CA THR A 30 -3.03 -10.02 0.92
C THR A 30 -3.08 -11.21 1.86
N TYR A 31 -3.31 -12.42 1.34
CA TYR A 31 -3.24 -13.62 2.17
C TYR A 31 -1.79 -14.06 2.35
N LEU A 32 -1.32 -14.19 3.60
CA LEU A 32 0.02 -14.67 3.94
C LEU A 32 -0.08 -16.09 4.50
N ALA A 33 0.34 -17.07 3.70
CA ALA A 33 0.16 -18.49 4.01
C ALA A 33 0.92 -18.96 5.25
N ASP A 34 2.09 -18.38 5.54
CA ASP A 34 2.90 -18.69 6.73
C ASP A 34 2.25 -18.21 8.03
N LEU A 35 1.44 -17.15 7.97
CA LEU A 35 0.64 -16.65 9.09
C LEU A 35 -0.78 -17.22 9.12
N ARG A 36 -1.23 -17.84 8.02
CA ARG A 36 -2.63 -18.27 7.80
C ARG A 36 -3.64 -17.14 7.99
N SER A 37 -3.24 -15.92 7.66
CA SER A 37 -4.00 -14.70 7.89
C SER A 37 -3.91 -13.77 6.68
N TRP A 38 -4.93 -12.95 6.51
CA TRP A 38 -4.91 -11.81 5.62
C TRP A 38 -4.22 -10.64 6.31
N VAL A 39 -3.26 -10.03 5.63
CA VAL A 39 -2.78 -8.69 5.96
C VAL A 39 -3.56 -7.67 5.15
N ILE A 40 -4.07 -6.65 5.85
CA ILE A 40 -4.76 -5.50 5.28
C ILE A 40 -3.81 -4.32 5.41
N ALA A 41 -3.23 -3.90 4.29
CA ALA A 41 -2.49 -2.63 4.22
C ALA A 41 -3.46 -1.52 3.87
N TYR A 42 -3.50 -0.46 4.66
CA TYR A 42 -4.46 0.65 4.47
C TYR A 42 -3.84 2.00 4.83
N THR A 43 -4.47 3.05 4.35
CA THR A 43 -4.13 4.42 4.72
C THR A 43 -4.87 4.77 6.01
N ALA A 44 -4.13 5.01 7.09
CA ALA A 44 -4.64 5.58 8.33
C ALA A 44 -4.52 7.10 8.24
N TYR A 45 -5.65 7.81 8.22
CA TYR A 45 -5.69 9.26 8.02
C TYR A 45 -6.09 10.00 9.29
N SER A 46 -5.35 11.07 9.61
CA SER A 46 -5.54 11.87 10.82
C SER A 46 -5.01 13.30 10.66
N PRO A 47 -5.11 14.15 11.71
CA PRO A 47 -4.49 15.48 11.70
C PRO A 47 -2.98 15.48 11.44
N MET A 48 -2.30 14.34 11.67
CA MET A 48 -0.86 14.16 11.43
C MET A 48 -0.55 13.81 9.96
N GLY A 49 -1.57 13.59 9.13
CA GLY A 49 -1.46 13.21 7.73
C GLY A 49 -1.84 11.76 7.46
N ALA A 50 -1.64 11.33 6.21
CA ALA A 50 -1.90 9.96 5.76
C ALA A 50 -0.68 9.09 6.04
N GLY A 51 -0.82 8.05 6.85
CA GLY A 51 0.22 7.06 7.11
C GLY A 51 -0.19 5.66 6.65
N VAL A 52 0.78 4.75 6.55
CA VAL A 52 0.51 3.35 6.22
C VAL A 52 0.34 2.56 7.51
N ALA A 53 -0.79 1.89 7.63
CA ALA A 53 -1.08 0.98 8.72
C ALA A 53 -1.35 -0.44 8.22
N LEU A 54 -1.09 -1.42 9.09
CA LEU A 54 -1.39 -2.82 8.84
C LEU A 54 -2.37 -3.36 9.89
N ALA A 55 -3.19 -4.31 9.45
CA ALA A 55 -4.06 -5.12 10.30
C ALA A 55 -4.05 -6.57 9.81
N LEU A 56 -4.29 -7.51 10.70
CA LEU A 56 -4.41 -8.95 10.40
C LEU A 56 -5.82 -9.44 10.68
N THR A 57 -6.31 -10.37 9.86
CA THR A 57 -7.56 -11.10 10.10
C THR A 57 -7.49 -12.50 9.49
N ALA A 58 -8.07 -13.49 10.16
CA ALA A 58 -8.21 -14.84 9.62
C ALA A 58 -9.60 -15.10 9.03
N ASP A 59 -10.60 -14.29 9.41
CA ASP A 59 -12.03 -14.58 9.23
C ASP A 59 -12.85 -13.42 8.66
N PHE A 60 -12.28 -12.20 8.55
CA PHE A 60 -12.99 -10.98 8.22
C PHE A 60 -14.11 -10.59 9.20
N GLU A 61 -14.06 -11.10 10.43
CA GLU A 61 -14.95 -10.74 11.54
C GLU A 61 -14.15 -10.09 12.68
N SER A 62 -12.97 -10.62 12.96
CA SER A 62 -12.04 -10.15 13.98
C SER A 62 -10.79 -9.55 13.34
N ILE A 63 -10.25 -8.49 13.95
CA ILE A 63 -9.02 -7.84 13.51
C ILE A 63 -8.04 -7.69 14.65
N GLU A 64 -6.79 -8.05 14.38
CA GLU A 64 -5.61 -7.61 15.12
C GLU A 64 -5.02 -6.39 14.41
N ARG A 65 -5.02 -5.23 15.07
CA ARG A 65 -4.38 -4.03 14.51
C ARG A 65 -2.89 -4.04 14.85
N LEU A 66 -2.04 -4.01 13.83
CA LEU A 66 -0.61 -3.71 14.01
C LEU A 66 -0.39 -2.19 14.12
N GLY A 67 -1.31 -1.39 13.56
CA GLY A 67 -1.27 0.07 13.60
C GLY A 67 -0.36 0.66 12.53
N LEU A 68 0.08 1.90 12.72
CA LEU A 68 1.02 2.56 11.81
C LEU A 68 2.34 1.80 11.74
N VAL A 69 2.73 1.43 10.52
CA VAL A 69 4.03 0.78 10.23
C VAL A 69 4.97 1.67 9.43
N LEU A 70 4.44 2.70 8.73
CA LEU A 70 5.24 3.76 8.13
C LEU A 70 4.59 5.12 8.42
N ALA A 71 5.42 6.06 8.88
CA ALA A 71 4.98 7.39 9.28
C ALA A 71 4.41 8.22 8.10
N PRO A 72 3.45 9.11 8.37
CA PRO A 72 2.96 10.07 7.38
C PRO A 72 4.05 11.04 6.90
N SER A 73 4.00 11.55 5.67
CA SER A 73 2.98 11.30 4.63
C SER A 73 3.38 10.12 3.74
N ASN A 74 2.57 9.06 3.77
CA ASN A 74 2.79 7.82 3.05
C ASN A 74 1.46 7.11 2.78
N LYS A 75 1.30 6.51 1.60
CA LYS A 75 0.09 5.76 1.24
C LYS A 75 0.38 4.73 0.14
N ASP A 76 -0.68 4.20 -0.47
CA ASP A 76 -0.62 3.24 -1.58
C ASP A 76 0.21 1.99 -1.24
N ALA A 77 0.00 1.47 -0.04
CA ALA A 77 0.74 0.32 0.45
C ALA A 77 0.15 -1.00 -0.03
N ALA A 78 1.02 -1.93 -0.42
CA ALA A 78 0.64 -3.28 -0.79
C ALA A 78 1.73 -4.29 -0.39
N VAL A 79 1.40 -5.21 0.50
CA VAL A 79 2.30 -6.28 0.94
C VAL A 79 2.36 -7.38 -0.13
N PHE A 80 3.52 -7.96 -0.37
CA PHE A 80 3.67 -9.06 -1.31
C PHE A 80 3.02 -10.35 -0.76
N PRO A 81 2.46 -11.24 -1.61
CA PRO A 81 1.68 -12.40 -1.18
C PRO A 81 2.50 -13.55 -0.57
N ARG A 82 3.82 -13.38 -0.47
CA ARG A 82 4.73 -14.26 0.25
C ARG A 82 6.00 -13.52 0.60
N LYS A 83 6.81 -14.14 1.45
CA LYS A 83 8.20 -13.73 1.62
C LYS A 83 9.00 -13.92 0.34
N ILE A 84 9.97 -13.04 0.12
CA ILE A 84 11.02 -13.18 -0.89
C ILE A 84 12.33 -13.32 -0.11
N GLY A 85 12.93 -14.52 -0.18
CA GLY A 85 13.87 -14.99 0.84
C GLY A 85 13.17 -15.09 2.21
N GLU A 86 13.83 -14.56 3.25
CA GLU A 86 13.34 -14.62 4.65
C GLU A 86 12.53 -13.38 5.08
N LYS A 87 12.11 -12.53 4.13
CA LYS A 87 11.54 -11.21 4.44
C LYS A 87 10.21 -10.97 3.76
N TYR A 88 9.34 -10.25 4.47
CA TYR A 88 8.17 -9.62 3.89
C TYR A 88 8.61 -8.36 3.12
N TRP A 89 7.90 -8.09 2.04
CA TRP A 89 8.11 -6.92 1.20
C TRP A 89 6.81 -6.16 1.05
N MET A 90 6.92 -4.83 0.93
CA MET A 90 5.77 -3.95 0.76
C MET A 90 6.10 -2.83 -0.21
N LEU A 91 5.21 -2.62 -1.18
CA LEU A 91 5.15 -1.39 -1.94
C LEU A 91 4.59 -0.28 -1.07
N HIS A 92 5.09 0.94 -1.20
CA HIS A 92 4.53 2.11 -0.54
C HIS A 92 4.91 3.40 -1.29
N ARG A 93 4.34 4.53 -0.89
CA ARG A 93 4.43 5.78 -1.65
C ARG A 93 4.63 6.97 -0.71
N PRO A 94 5.85 7.19 -0.19
CA PRO A 94 6.17 8.37 0.59
C PRO A 94 6.00 9.65 -0.25
N VAL A 95 5.57 10.73 0.40
CA VAL A 95 5.52 12.06 -0.22
C VAL A 95 6.74 12.85 0.25
N SER A 96 7.60 13.27 -0.69
CA SER A 96 8.78 14.09 -0.40
C SER A 96 8.69 15.42 -1.16
N GLY A 97 8.20 16.46 -0.49
CA GLY A 97 7.87 17.73 -1.15
C GLY A 97 6.76 17.52 -2.18
N SER A 98 7.06 17.74 -3.46
CA SER A 98 6.14 17.48 -4.57
C SER A 98 6.35 16.12 -5.26
N ILE A 99 7.23 15.27 -4.73
CA ILE A 99 7.65 14.01 -5.36
C ILE A 99 6.90 12.84 -4.75
N GLU A 100 6.29 12.02 -5.60
CA GLU A 100 5.43 10.91 -5.21
C GLU A 100 5.73 9.67 -6.08
N HIS A 101 6.78 8.94 -5.71
CA HIS A 101 7.23 7.71 -6.37
C HIS A 101 6.75 6.44 -5.66
N ILE A 102 6.77 5.29 -6.33
CA ILE A 102 6.56 3.98 -5.71
C ILE A 102 7.91 3.45 -5.22
N TRP A 103 7.93 3.03 -3.95
CA TRP A 103 9.07 2.49 -3.25
C TRP A 103 8.77 1.08 -2.73
N LEU A 104 9.82 0.31 -2.49
CA LEU A 104 9.82 -0.94 -1.74
C LEU A 104 10.40 -0.72 -0.36
N THR A 105 9.96 -1.53 0.59
CA THR A 105 10.56 -1.67 1.91
C THR A 105 10.48 -3.14 2.36
N GLU A 106 11.38 -3.56 3.24
CA GLU A 106 11.44 -4.95 3.75
C GLU A 106 11.23 -5.01 5.26
N SER A 107 10.69 -6.13 5.75
CA SER A 107 10.49 -6.43 7.16
C SER A 107 10.65 -7.92 7.46
N THR A 108 11.07 -8.25 8.68
CA THR A 108 11.12 -9.64 9.18
C THR A 108 9.92 -10.01 10.04
N ASP A 109 9.12 -9.03 10.48
CA ASP A 109 8.08 -9.22 11.51
C ASP A 109 6.76 -8.47 11.22
N LEU A 110 6.63 -7.82 10.05
CA LEU A 110 5.51 -6.96 9.64
C LEU A 110 5.33 -5.68 10.48
N VAL A 111 6.17 -5.43 11.48
CA VAL A 111 6.09 -4.27 12.37
C VAL A 111 7.20 -3.28 12.05
N HIS A 112 8.44 -3.76 11.95
CA HIS A 112 9.62 -2.94 11.70
C HIS A 112 9.99 -3.02 10.22
N TRP A 113 9.76 -1.92 9.50
CA TRP A 113 10.04 -1.80 8.07
C TRP A 113 11.24 -0.90 7.82
N GLY A 114 12.12 -1.28 6.90
CA GLY A 114 13.31 -0.50 6.60
C GLY A 114 13.95 -0.85 5.27
N ARG A 115 15.08 -0.17 5.00
CA ARG A 115 15.85 -0.24 3.75
C ARG A 115 14.96 0.08 2.53
N PRO A 116 14.52 1.33 2.36
CA PRO A 116 13.64 1.67 1.26
C PRO A 116 14.39 1.75 -0.09
N TRP A 117 13.77 1.30 -1.18
CA TRP A 117 14.27 1.42 -2.56
C TRP A 117 13.20 2.00 -3.49
N MET A 118 13.53 3.03 -4.26
CA MET A 118 12.62 3.57 -5.28
C MET A 118 12.61 2.65 -6.49
N ILE A 119 11.43 2.21 -6.94
CA ILE A 119 11.29 1.27 -8.07
C ILE A 119 10.57 1.85 -9.28
N ILE A 120 9.63 2.78 -9.08
CA ILE A 120 8.89 3.44 -10.17
C ILE A 120 8.78 4.92 -9.84
N GLY A 121 9.49 5.74 -10.61
CA GLY A 121 9.45 7.20 -10.51
C GLY A 121 8.31 7.80 -11.32
N GLU A 122 7.80 8.95 -10.88
CA GLU A 122 6.97 9.80 -11.74
C GLU A 122 7.83 10.28 -12.92
N ARG A 123 7.28 10.25 -14.13
CA ARG A 123 8.10 10.52 -15.34
C ARG A 123 8.25 12.00 -15.68
N GLY A 124 7.56 12.88 -14.97
CA GLY A 124 7.51 14.31 -15.27
C GLY A 124 6.89 14.64 -16.64
N GLY A 125 6.98 15.91 -17.01
CA GLY A 125 6.70 16.39 -18.37
C GLY A 125 5.32 15.99 -18.92
N PRO A 126 5.22 15.56 -20.20
CA PRO A 126 3.93 15.28 -20.83
C PRO A 126 3.37 13.90 -20.49
N TRP A 127 4.07 13.07 -19.72
CA TRP A 127 3.70 11.68 -19.45
C TRP A 127 2.41 11.57 -18.62
N TRP A 128 1.67 10.49 -18.84
CA TRP A 128 0.36 10.29 -18.20
C TRP A 128 0.43 10.04 -16.69
N ASP A 129 1.60 9.63 -16.21
CA ASP A 129 2.01 9.41 -14.82
C ASP A 129 3.11 10.41 -14.40
N GLY A 130 3.10 11.59 -15.02
CA GLY A 130 4.13 12.60 -14.86
C GLY A 130 4.08 13.36 -13.53
N CYS A 131 2.97 13.34 -12.79
CA CYS A 131 2.79 14.13 -11.56
C CYS A 131 2.93 13.31 -10.28
N ARG A 132 2.52 12.04 -10.31
CA ARG A 132 2.69 11.07 -9.21
C ARG A 132 2.32 9.68 -9.70
N VAL A 133 2.87 8.68 -9.02
CA VAL A 133 2.54 7.26 -9.17
C VAL A 133 2.19 6.64 -7.82
N GLY A 134 1.46 5.54 -7.83
CA GLY A 134 1.13 4.78 -6.62
C GLY A 134 0.73 3.35 -6.95
N ALA A 135 1.05 2.40 -6.07
CA ALA A 135 0.66 1.01 -6.26
C ALA A 135 -0.88 0.89 -6.27
N GLY A 136 -1.41 0.11 -7.20
CA GLY A 136 -2.85 -0.14 -7.30
C GLY A 136 -3.26 -1.30 -6.41
N GLY A 137 -3.06 -2.52 -6.93
CA GLY A 137 -3.37 -3.77 -6.25
C GLY A 137 -2.15 -4.43 -5.61
N VAL A 138 -2.41 -5.60 -5.02
CA VAL A 138 -1.36 -6.51 -4.52
C VAL A 138 -0.52 -7.00 -5.70
N PRO A 139 0.83 -7.05 -5.58
CA PRO A 139 1.70 -7.69 -6.56
C PRO A 139 1.22 -9.10 -6.91
N VAL A 140 1.06 -9.39 -8.20
CA VAL A 140 0.65 -10.72 -8.68
C VAL A 140 1.88 -11.50 -9.10
N GLU A 141 2.09 -12.68 -8.52
CA GLU A 141 3.17 -13.58 -8.93
C GLU A 141 2.85 -14.18 -10.30
N THR A 142 3.82 -14.14 -11.21
CA THR A 142 3.75 -14.76 -12.54
C THR A 142 5.09 -15.41 -12.87
N ASP A 143 5.13 -16.28 -13.88
CA ASP A 143 6.38 -16.91 -14.33
C ASP A 143 7.42 -15.89 -14.84
N GLU A 144 6.99 -14.67 -15.19
CA GLU A 144 7.83 -13.59 -15.74
C GLU A 144 8.25 -12.54 -14.71
N GLY A 145 7.75 -12.63 -13.47
CA GLY A 145 7.93 -11.56 -12.47
C GLY A 145 6.71 -11.27 -11.62
N TRP A 146 6.88 -10.31 -10.72
CA TRP A 146 5.80 -9.67 -9.99
C TRP A 146 5.11 -8.63 -10.86
N LEU A 147 3.91 -8.94 -11.34
CA LEU A 147 3.06 -8.01 -12.05
C LEU A 147 2.49 -6.98 -11.08
N ILE A 148 2.90 -5.73 -11.26
CA ILE A 148 2.42 -4.59 -10.48
C ILE A 148 1.47 -3.78 -11.35
N LEU A 149 0.20 -3.70 -10.96
CA LEU A 149 -0.72 -2.69 -11.48
C LEU A 149 -0.54 -1.41 -10.66
N TYR A 150 -0.22 -0.31 -11.32
CA TYR A 150 0.00 0.97 -10.68
C TYR A 150 -0.84 2.06 -11.33
N HIS A 151 -1.23 3.06 -10.54
CA HIS A 151 -1.86 4.25 -11.07
C HIS A 151 -0.82 5.34 -11.29
N GLY A 152 -1.13 6.21 -12.24
CA GLY A 152 -0.32 7.37 -12.57
C GLY A 152 -1.22 8.55 -12.84
N VAL A 153 -0.75 9.72 -12.44
CA VAL A 153 -1.51 10.95 -12.48
C VAL A 153 -0.83 11.97 -13.37
N LYS A 154 -1.65 12.68 -14.13
CA LYS A 154 -1.28 13.91 -14.80
C LYS A 154 -2.25 15.02 -14.43
N GLU A 155 -1.71 16.18 -14.10
CA GLU A 155 -2.49 17.39 -13.85
C GLU A 155 -2.98 18.02 -15.15
N PHE A 156 -4.22 18.45 -15.15
CA PHE A 156 -4.87 19.20 -16.23
C PHE A 156 -5.61 20.40 -15.62
N PRO A 157 -5.97 21.42 -16.43
CA PRO A 157 -6.74 22.57 -15.92
C PRO A 157 -8.06 22.20 -15.23
N ALA A 158 -8.66 21.06 -15.60
CA ALA A 158 -9.88 20.54 -14.99
C ALA A 158 -9.62 19.57 -13.81
N GLY A 159 -8.40 19.54 -13.28
CA GLY A 159 -7.97 18.67 -12.19
C GLY A 159 -7.22 17.41 -12.65
N PRO A 160 -6.78 16.57 -11.69
CA PRO A 160 -5.95 15.40 -11.95
C PRO A 160 -6.71 14.34 -12.75
N LYS A 161 -6.00 13.68 -13.67
CA LYS A 161 -6.49 12.50 -14.39
C LYS A 161 -5.65 11.28 -14.02
N TYR A 162 -6.32 10.30 -13.43
CA TYR A 162 -5.76 9.00 -13.08
C TYR A 162 -5.89 8.03 -14.25
N ARG A 163 -4.82 7.26 -14.51
CA ARG A 163 -4.84 6.11 -15.41
C ARG A 163 -4.12 4.95 -14.74
N MET A 164 -4.29 3.75 -15.29
CA MET A 164 -3.63 2.54 -14.81
C MET A 164 -2.58 2.10 -15.83
N GLY A 165 -1.44 1.64 -15.32
CA GLY A 165 -0.38 0.98 -16.06
C GLY A 165 0.05 -0.30 -15.35
N ALA A 166 1.06 -0.95 -15.92
CA ALA A 166 1.64 -2.17 -15.36
C ALA A 166 3.17 -2.14 -15.45
N ALA A 167 3.81 -2.82 -14.50
CA ALA A 167 5.25 -3.09 -14.50
C ALA A 167 5.49 -4.54 -14.05
N LEU A 168 6.65 -5.10 -14.40
CA LEU A 168 7.13 -6.38 -13.89
C LEU A 168 8.38 -6.14 -13.05
N LEU A 169 8.41 -6.68 -11.83
CA LEU A 169 9.60 -6.74 -10.98
C LEU A 169 10.16 -8.16 -10.96
N ASP A 170 11.46 -8.31 -10.77
CA ASP A 170 12.10 -9.62 -10.67
C ASP A 170 11.60 -10.41 -9.45
N LEU A 171 11.39 -11.73 -9.61
CA LEU A 171 10.79 -12.60 -8.60
C LEU A 171 11.61 -12.72 -7.32
N GLU A 172 12.93 -12.81 -7.47
CA GLU A 172 13.87 -13.11 -6.39
C GLU A 172 14.51 -11.83 -5.83
N ASN A 173 14.56 -10.78 -6.64
CA ASN A 173 15.08 -9.50 -6.27
C ASN A 173 14.18 -8.37 -6.79
N PRO A 174 13.09 -8.02 -6.09
CA PRO A 174 12.14 -7.01 -6.57
C PRO A 174 12.70 -5.57 -6.60
N ARG A 175 13.96 -5.39 -6.18
CA ARG A 175 14.69 -4.11 -6.10
C ARG A 175 15.12 -3.59 -7.46
#